data_AF-A0AA36FWA0-F1
#
_entry.id   AF-A0AA36FWA0-F1
#
_cell.length_a   1.000
_cell.length_b   1.000
_cell.length_c   1.000
_cell.angle_alpha   90.00
_cell.angle_beta   90.00
_cell.angle_gamma   90.00
#
_symmetry.space_group_name_H-M   'P 1'
#
loop_
_entity.id
_entity.type
_entity.pdbx_description
1 polymer ?
#
loop_
_entity_poly.entity_id
_entity_poly.type
_entity_poly.pdbx_seq_one_letter_code
_entity_poly.pdbx_strand_id
1 'polypeptide(L)'
;MIPRILLGFFLLASSLQAVNEADLTLQLVQIVWRHGDRNPTDPYPGDPYDQAFWEKRGGYGELTTRGMAMHVRLGDALKTRYKDFLSQRYNAHEIYIRSTDVNRTIISAMSNLIGMYSQDNSTVPGEDYPDFSNEKYYWPTGFRPIAIHTVDDNTDYLGNANAYCPRQDALWKLAYDNCPEVKALINEPGTQQLIETLRQAVNITYKVDDLWMIHDVLFIENVNKLEMPKWWSQQLMDNLTKINNRLEDMQDGIGLSPFNGIDFSVELPKLRVGALTNDMRMHMNLKLACQGQTTRNCTWMNRLKYFAYSAHDETIASFLATMGIKDDVVPDGYPLYSSAAMVELYQDKTGKPYFRLMYHQGDQLEPPFETITKYVKGCGGGDFCDVDVFRKQADLYNPGDAAKLCQNLSFLQGSTAQPPQPTTTKTSSGFSFGILTLLAFLHAQLLR
;
A
#
# COMPACT_ATOMS: atom_id res chain seq x y z
N MET A 1 -44.09 10.71 -53.74
CA MET A 1 -44.33 10.42 -52.31
C MET A 1 -43.43 9.27 -51.91
N ILE A 2 -42.73 9.45 -50.78
CA ILE A 2 -41.43 8.86 -50.41
C ILE A 2 -41.58 7.40 -49.94
N PRO A 3 -40.68 6.46 -50.30
CA PRO A 3 -40.67 5.12 -49.74
C PRO A 3 -40.06 5.11 -48.34
N ARG A 4 -40.72 4.45 -47.39
CA ARG A 4 -40.26 4.26 -46.01
C ARG A 4 -39.09 3.28 -45.98
N ILE A 5 -37.92 3.77 -45.60
CA ILE A 5 -36.74 2.95 -45.27
C ILE A 5 -36.88 2.51 -43.81
N LEU A 6 -37.01 1.21 -43.57
CA LEU A 6 -36.86 0.60 -42.25
C LEU A 6 -35.36 0.48 -41.95
N LEU A 7 -34.84 1.38 -41.10
CA LEU A 7 -33.51 1.19 -40.49
C LEU A 7 -33.63 0.12 -39.39
N GLY A 8 -33.12 -1.07 -39.66
CA GLY A 8 -32.89 -2.09 -38.63
C GLY A 8 -31.64 -1.73 -37.83
N PHE A 9 -31.82 -1.38 -36.54
CA PHE A 9 -30.72 -1.33 -35.57
C PHE A 9 -30.32 -2.78 -35.24
N PHE A 10 -29.24 -3.27 -35.85
CA PHE A 10 -28.55 -4.47 -35.36
C PHE A 10 -27.76 -4.08 -34.11
N LEU A 11 -28.34 -4.35 -32.94
CA LEU A 11 -27.57 -4.47 -31.69
C LEU A 11 -26.66 -5.70 -31.84
N LEU A 12 -25.40 -5.48 -32.21
CA LEU A 12 -24.34 -6.47 -32.03
C LEU A 12 -24.16 -6.64 -30.52
N ALA A 13 -24.90 -7.58 -29.93
CA ALA A 13 -24.59 -8.11 -28.62
C ALA A 13 -23.25 -8.85 -28.76
N SER A 14 -22.15 -8.17 -28.47
CA SER A 14 -20.85 -8.80 -28.25
C SER A 14 -21.00 -9.72 -27.04
N SER A 15 -21.23 -11.00 -27.29
CA SER A 15 -21.17 -12.03 -26.26
C SER A 15 -19.77 -11.97 -25.65
N LEU A 16 -19.65 -11.48 -24.41
CA LEU A 16 -18.48 -11.70 -23.57
C LEU A 16 -18.36 -13.22 -23.40
N GLN A 17 -17.51 -13.85 -24.21
CA GLN A 17 -17.16 -15.26 -23.99
C GLN A 17 -16.41 -15.33 -22.66
N ALA A 18 -16.97 -16.09 -21.73
CA ALA A 18 -16.29 -16.41 -20.48
C ALA A 18 -14.96 -17.09 -20.81
N VAL A 19 -13.86 -16.52 -20.34
CA VAL A 19 -12.52 -17.07 -20.53
C VAL A 19 -12.39 -18.31 -19.66
N ASN A 20 -12.03 -19.45 -20.27
CA ASN A 20 -11.82 -20.70 -19.54
C ASN A 20 -10.40 -20.72 -18.95
N GLU A 21 -10.28 -20.84 -17.63
CA GLU A 21 -8.99 -20.89 -16.92
C GLU A 21 -8.08 -22.03 -17.42
N ALA A 22 -8.66 -23.16 -17.85
CA ALA A 22 -7.90 -24.29 -18.38
C ALA A 22 -7.14 -23.98 -19.69
N ASP A 23 -7.51 -22.90 -20.37
CA ASP A 23 -6.84 -22.41 -21.58
C ASP A 23 -5.81 -21.31 -21.30
N LEU A 24 -5.64 -20.93 -20.03
CA LEU A 24 -4.74 -19.85 -19.60
C LEU A 24 -3.45 -20.38 -18.97
N THR A 25 -2.39 -19.61 -19.14
CA THR A 25 -1.06 -19.87 -18.56
C THR A 25 -0.61 -18.66 -17.75
N LEU A 26 -0.28 -18.88 -16.46
CA LEU A 26 0.24 -17.83 -15.58
C LEU A 26 1.65 -17.42 -16.01
N GLN A 27 1.87 -16.12 -16.19
CA GLN A 27 3.12 -15.55 -16.69
C GLN A 27 3.88 -14.78 -15.60
N LEU A 28 3.18 -14.01 -14.78
CA LEU A 28 3.77 -13.14 -13.75
C LEU A 28 2.75 -12.93 -12.62
N VAL A 29 3.23 -12.86 -11.38
CA VAL A 29 2.44 -12.48 -10.20
C VAL A 29 3.08 -11.24 -9.60
N GLN A 30 2.26 -10.24 -9.30
CA GLN A 30 2.70 -9.01 -8.62
C GLN A 30 1.84 -8.79 -7.39
N ILE A 31 2.45 -8.53 -6.23
CA ILE A 31 1.72 -8.48 -4.95
C ILE A 31 2.13 -7.23 -4.18
N VAL A 32 1.15 -6.47 -3.71
CA VAL A 32 1.36 -5.43 -2.70
C VAL A 32 0.70 -5.87 -1.40
N TRP A 33 1.41 -5.83 -0.28
CA TRP A 33 0.87 -6.17 1.03
C TRP A 33 1.12 -5.09 2.07
N ARG A 34 0.23 -5.00 3.05
CA ARG A 34 0.41 -4.23 4.27
C ARG A 34 1.32 -5.03 5.20
N HIS A 35 2.14 -4.35 5.98
CA HIS A 35 2.86 -4.96 7.10
C HIS A 35 1.91 -5.65 8.11
N GLY A 36 2.49 -6.49 8.97
CA GLY A 36 1.76 -7.14 10.05
C GLY A 36 1.45 -6.21 11.22
N ASP A 37 0.87 -6.78 12.27
CA ASP A 37 0.62 -6.11 13.56
C ASP A 37 1.87 -5.38 14.10
N ARG A 38 1.67 -4.16 14.57
CA ARG A 38 2.72 -3.25 15.04
C ARG A 38 2.32 -2.51 16.32
N ASN A 39 3.31 -1.90 16.96
CA ASN A 39 3.09 -0.89 18.00
C ASN A 39 2.59 0.44 17.37
N PRO A 40 2.00 1.37 18.15
CA PRO A 40 1.55 2.67 17.64
C PRO A 40 2.70 3.47 17.03
N THR A 41 2.46 4.37 16.09
CA THR A 41 3.53 5.21 15.53
C THR A 41 3.87 6.41 16.43
N ASP A 42 2.86 6.94 17.12
CA ASP A 42 2.96 8.15 17.93
C ASP A 42 2.05 8.03 19.16
N PRO A 43 2.38 8.66 20.30
CA PRO A 43 1.48 8.71 21.45
C PRO A 43 0.39 9.78 21.29
N TYR A 44 -0.67 9.67 22.08
CA TYR A 44 -1.56 10.80 22.36
C TYR A 44 -1.31 11.39 23.77
N PRO A 45 -1.56 12.69 23.99
CA PRO A 45 -1.34 13.29 25.30
C PRO A 45 -2.24 12.71 26.39
N GLY A 46 -1.61 12.27 27.49
CA GLY A 46 -2.30 11.59 28.59
C GLY A 46 -2.48 10.08 28.39
N ASP A 47 -1.87 9.50 27.35
CA ASP A 47 -1.76 8.05 27.18
C ASP A 47 -1.04 7.41 28.41
N PRO A 48 -1.66 6.41 29.08
CA PRO A 48 -1.01 5.69 30.17
C PRO A 48 0.21 4.85 29.73
N TYR A 49 0.37 4.59 28.44
CA TYR A 49 1.45 3.79 27.85
C TYR A 49 2.51 4.69 27.21
N ASP A 50 3.43 5.18 28.03
CA ASP A 50 4.47 6.09 27.60
C ASP A 50 5.53 5.46 26.68
N GLN A 51 6.47 6.30 26.22
CA GLN A 51 7.58 5.85 25.38
C GLN A 51 8.37 4.69 26.00
N ALA A 52 8.60 4.69 27.32
CA ALA A 52 9.36 3.64 27.99
C ALA A 52 8.60 2.31 28.01
N PHE A 53 7.27 2.33 28.05
CA PHE A 53 6.44 1.14 27.90
C PHE A 53 6.63 0.50 26.51
N TRP A 54 6.56 1.31 25.45
CA TRP A 54 6.68 0.83 24.07
C TRP A 54 8.11 0.43 23.69
N GLU A 55 9.14 1.14 24.17
CA GLU A 55 10.55 0.79 23.96
C GLU A 55 10.90 -0.63 24.47
N LYS A 56 10.33 -1.04 25.62
CA LYS A 56 10.49 -2.41 26.14
C LYS A 56 9.84 -3.48 25.25
N ARG A 57 9.04 -3.07 24.26
CA ARG A 57 8.30 -3.91 23.31
C ARG A 57 8.75 -3.67 21.86
N GLY A 58 9.92 -3.07 21.67
CA GLY A 58 10.51 -2.77 20.37
C GLY A 58 10.56 -1.28 20.05
N GLY A 59 9.63 -0.48 20.58
CA GLY A 59 9.49 0.95 20.28
C GLY A 59 8.24 1.25 19.44
N TYR A 60 7.97 2.54 19.25
CA TYR A 60 6.89 3.00 18.38
C TYR A 60 7.13 2.60 16.92
N GLY A 61 6.06 2.24 16.22
CA GLY A 61 6.05 1.89 14.81
C GLY A 61 6.68 0.53 14.47
N GLU A 62 7.20 -0.19 15.46
CA GLU A 62 7.88 -1.47 15.27
C GLU A 62 6.91 -2.65 15.13
N LEU A 63 7.30 -3.62 14.30
CA LEU A 63 6.53 -4.84 14.06
C LEU A 63 6.55 -5.74 15.30
N THR A 64 5.40 -6.27 15.70
CA THR A 64 5.32 -7.21 16.82
C THR A 64 5.63 -8.64 16.36
N THR A 65 5.85 -9.54 17.31
CA THR A 65 5.95 -10.98 17.03
C THR A 65 4.66 -11.56 16.44
N ARG A 66 3.51 -10.97 16.77
CA ARG A 66 2.22 -11.29 16.13
C ARG A 66 2.25 -10.91 14.66
N GLY A 67 2.75 -9.73 14.33
CA GLY A 67 2.91 -9.26 12.96
C GLY A 67 3.88 -10.12 12.13
N MET A 68 4.98 -10.56 12.74
CA MET A 68 5.88 -11.55 12.12
C MET A 68 5.13 -12.85 11.80
N ALA A 69 4.36 -13.38 12.76
CA ALA A 69 3.60 -14.62 12.57
C ALA A 69 2.51 -14.50 11.48
N MET A 70 1.83 -13.35 11.39
CA MET A 70 0.89 -13.05 10.31
C MET A 70 1.57 -13.15 8.94
N HIS A 71 2.76 -12.55 8.79
CA HIS A 71 3.49 -12.62 7.52
C HIS A 71 4.05 -14.01 7.20
N VAL A 72 4.49 -14.79 8.18
CA VAL A 72 4.86 -16.20 7.96
C VAL A 72 3.68 -16.98 7.39
N ARG A 73 2.47 -16.81 7.94
CA ARG A 73 1.26 -17.47 7.44
C ARG A 73 0.87 -16.99 6.04
N LEU A 74 0.94 -15.68 5.78
CA LEU A 74 0.72 -15.16 4.43
C LEU A 74 1.74 -15.75 3.43
N GLY A 75 3.01 -15.83 3.81
CA GLY A 75 4.07 -16.42 2.99
C GLY A 75 3.80 -17.89 2.66
N ASP A 76 3.41 -18.68 3.65
CA ASP A 76 3.03 -20.08 3.47
C ASP A 76 1.82 -20.24 2.53
N ALA A 77 0.78 -19.41 2.71
CA ALA A 77 -0.39 -19.41 1.85
C ALA A 77 -0.05 -19.03 0.39
N LEU A 78 0.80 -18.02 0.19
CA LEU A 78 1.29 -17.61 -1.14
C LEU A 78 2.14 -18.71 -1.78
N LYS A 79 3.04 -19.34 -1.02
CA LYS A 79 3.85 -20.45 -1.51
C LYS A 79 3.00 -21.64 -1.92
N THR A 80 1.98 -21.97 -1.13
CA THR A 80 1.01 -23.02 -1.43
C THR A 80 0.23 -22.72 -2.70
N ARG A 81 -0.26 -21.48 -2.84
CA ARG A 81 -0.99 -21.03 -4.03
C ARG A 81 -0.16 -21.14 -5.32
N TYR A 82 1.11 -20.74 -5.25
CA TYR A 82 1.99 -20.67 -6.42
C TYR A 82 2.99 -21.83 -6.50
N LYS A 83 2.73 -22.96 -5.84
CA LYS A 83 3.65 -24.11 -5.77
C LYS A 83 4.02 -24.69 -7.14
N ASP A 84 3.08 -24.65 -8.10
CA ASP A 84 3.28 -25.19 -9.46
C ASP A 84 3.91 -24.14 -10.40
N PHE A 85 4.01 -22.89 -9.94
CA PHE A 85 4.57 -21.77 -10.69
C PHE A 85 5.98 -21.40 -10.21
N LEU A 86 6.20 -21.35 -8.89
CA LEU A 86 7.47 -21.02 -8.26
C LEU A 86 8.26 -22.28 -7.88
N SER A 87 9.57 -22.25 -8.10
CA SER A 87 10.46 -23.36 -7.76
C SER A 87 10.35 -23.73 -6.27
N GLN A 88 10.39 -25.02 -5.96
CA GLN A 88 10.34 -25.52 -4.57
C GLN A 88 11.46 -24.92 -3.71
N ARG A 89 12.71 -24.94 -4.20
CA ARG A 89 13.84 -24.21 -3.63
C ARG A 89 13.88 -22.77 -4.16
N TYR A 90 14.30 -21.80 -3.34
CA TYR A 90 14.36 -20.41 -3.79
C TYR A 90 15.32 -20.23 -4.98
N ASN A 91 14.83 -19.54 -6.00
CA ASN A 91 15.57 -19.15 -7.18
C ASN A 91 15.57 -17.63 -7.32
N ALA A 92 16.75 -17.01 -7.19
CA ALA A 92 16.92 -15.55 -7.27
C ALA A 92 16.53 -14.94 -8.63
N HIS A 93 16.34 -15.76 -9.66
CA HIS A 93 15.86 -15.29 -10.96
C HIS A 93 14.33 -15.23 -11.06
N GLU A 94 13.61 -15.90 -10.16
CA GLU A 94 12.15 -15.98 -10.18
C GLU A 94 11.48 -14.90 -9.32
N ILE A 95 12.19 -14.35 -8.33
CA ILE A 95 11.61 -13.51 -7.28
C ILE A 95 12.36 -12.19 -7.16
N TYR A 96 11.59 -11.10 -7.05
CA TYR A 96 12.08 -9.79 -6.65
C TYR A 96 11.20 -9.21 -5.55
N ILE A 97 11.81 -8.71 -4.48
CA ILE A 97 11.10 -8.14 -3.33
C ILE A 97 11.56 -6.70 -3.13
N ARG A 98 10.58 -5.81 -3.07
CA ARG A 98 10.75 -4.41 -2.72
C ARG A 98 9.99 -4.12 -1.42
N SER A 99 10.55 -3.27 -0.57
CA SER A 99 9.88 -2.74 0.62
C SER A 99 10.00 -1.21 0.61
N THR A 100 9.08 -0.52 1.30
CA THR A 100 9.35 0.83 1.80
C THR A 100 10.47 0.78 2.86
N ASP A 101 11.15 1.90 3.09
CA ASP A 101 12.28 2.00 4.04
C ASP A 101 11.82 2.18 5.49
N VAL A 102 11.02 1.22 5.96
CA VAL A 102 10.48 1.22 7.32
C VAL A 102 10.68 -0.16 7.93
N ASN A 103 11.19 -0.22 9.17
CA ASN A 103 11.50 -1.48 9.85
C ASN A 103 10.34 -2.49 9.77
N ARG A 104 9.11 -2.04 10.03
CA ARG A 104 7.94 -2.93 10.01
C ARG A 104 7.63 -3.54 8.64
N THR A 105 7.87 -2.83 7.54
CA THR A 105 7.62 -3.35 6.18
C THR A 105 8.76 -4.27 5.75
N ILE A 106 10.01 -3.94 6.08
CA ILE A 106 11.18 -4.78 5.80
C ILE A 106 11.10 -6.11 6.58
N ILE A 107 10.83 -6.06 7.89
CA ILE A 107 10.71 -7.25 8.74
C ILE A 107 9.48 -8.09 8.33
N SER A 108 8.39 -7.46 7.89
CA SER A 108 7.24 -8.17 7.33
C SER A 108 7.61 -8.94 6.05
N ALA A 109 8.38 -8.32 5.15
CA ALA A 109 8.88 -9.01 3.96
C ALA A 109 9.80 -10.18 4.32
N MET A 110 10.72 -10.00 5.28
CA MET A 110 11.58 -11.10 5.78
C MET A 110 10.73 -12.25 6.34
N SER A 111 9.73 -11.93 7.16
CA SER A 111 8.83 -12.91 7.78
C SER A 111 8.00 -13.66 6.73
N ASN A 112 7.54 -12.95 5.69
CA ASN A 112 6.84 -13.56 4.56
C ASN A 112 7.71 -14.57 3.82
N LEU A 113 8.96 -14.21 3.56
CA LEU A 113 9.91 -15.06 2.84
C LEU A 113 10.34 -16.28 3.66
N ILE A 114 10.38 -16.17 5.00
CA ILE A 114 10.51 -17.34 5.90
C ILE A 114 9.34 -18.31 5.68
N GLY A 115 8.11 -17.80 5.65
CA GLY A 115 6.93 -18.61 5.34
C GLY A 115 6.98 -19.29 3.97
N MET A 116 7.59 -18.64 2.97
CA MET A 116 7.69 -19.18 1.62
C MET A 116 8.83 -20.19 1.40
N TYR A 117 9.99 -20.01 2.04
CA TYR A 117 11.26 -20.66 1.66
C TYR A 117 12.13 -21.15 2.81
N SER A 118 11.59 -21.21 4.03
CA SER A 118 12.32 -21.74 5.19
C SER A 118 11.70 -22.98 5.82
N GLN A 119 10.84 -23.69 5.08
CA GLN A 119 10.30 -25.00 5.47
C GLN A 119 11.27 -26.12 5.06
N ASP A 120 11.32 -27.22 5.84
CA ASP A 120 12.32 -28.31 5.70
C ASP A 120 12.47 -28.90 4.29
N ASN A 121 11.41 -28.88 3.48
CA ASN A 121 11.42 -29.41 2.12
C ASN A 121 11.88 -28.39 1.04
N SER A 122 12.32 -27.19 1.44
CA SER A 122 12.66 -26.09 0.53
C SER A 122 14.12 -25.63 0.59
N THR A 123 14.92 -26.21 1.49
CA THR A 123 16.32 -25.79 1.74
C THR A 123 17.27 -26.96 1.94
N VAL A 124 18.53 -26.79 1.54
CA VAL A 124 19.62 -27.77 1.75
C VAL A 124 20.77 -27.11 2.54
N PRO A 125 21.17 -27.65 3.71
CA PRO A 125 22.36 -27.20 4.42
C PRO A 125 23.61 -27.27 3.54
N GLY A 126 24.46 -26.25 3.58
CA GLY A 126 25.68 -26.15 2.77
C GLY A 126 25.46 -25.62 1.35
N GLU A 127 24.22 -25.55 0.86
CA GLU A 127 23.88 -24.97 -0.45
C GLU A 127 23.03 -23.70 -0.31
N ASP A 128 21.93 -23.77 0.44
CA ASP A 128 21.00 -22.65 0.64
C ASP A 128 21.38 -21.78 1.83
N TYR A 129 22.02 -22.38 2.84
CA TYR A 129 22.50 -21.72 4.05
C TYR A 129 23.70 -22.45 4.66
N PRO A 130 24.53 -21.78 5.50
CA PRO A 130 25.69 -22.39 6.13
C PRO A 130 25.35 -23.62 7.00
N ASP A 131 26.05 -24.73 6.78
CA ASP A 131 25.99 -25.90 7.65
C ASP A 131 27.04 -25.79 8.76
N PHE A 132 26.61 -25.33 9.94
CA PHE A 132 27.45 -25.25 11.13
C PHE A 132 27.25 -26.43 12.10
N SER A 133 26.70 -27.57 11.64
CA SER A 133 26.44 -28.75 12.50
C SER A 133 27.65 -29.25 13.29
N ASN A 134 28.87 -28.97 12.83
CA ASN A 134 30.13 -29.35 13.47
C ASN A 134 31.01 -28.13 13.87
N GLU A 135 30.42 -26.94 13.98
CA GLU A 135 31.13 -25.69 14.31
C GLU A 135 30.56 -25.00 15.56
N LYS A 136 31.29 -24.01 16.09
CA LYS A 136 30.85 -23.22 17.27
C LYS A 136 29.81 -22.14 16.93
N TYR A 137 29.59 -21.89 15.64
CA TYR A 137 28.70 -20.85 15.15
C TYR A 137 27.28 -21.39 14.99
N TYR A 138 26.28 -20.52 15.09
CA TYR A 138 24.89 -20.91 14.90
C TYR A 138 24.33 -20.25 13.64
N TRP A 139 23.63 -21.06 12.85
CA TRP A 139 22.77 -20.59 11.78
C TRP A 139 21.37 -21.18 11.98
N PRO A 140 20.29 -20.39 11.91
CA PRO A 140 18.95 -20.94 12.07
C PRO A 140 18.64 -21.95 10.95
N THR A 141 18.31 -23.19 11.33
CA THR A 141 17.95 -24.26 10.38
C THR A 141 16.84 -23.80 9.44
N GLY A 142 17.03 -24.01 8.13
CA GLY A 142 16.08 -23.61 7.09
C GLY A 142 16.06 -22.11 6.77
N PHE A 143 16.69 -21.25 7.57
CA PHE A 143 16.70 -19.82 7.26
C PHE A 143 17.65 -19.52 6.11
N ARG A 144 17.12 -18.86 5.07
CA ARG A 144 17.92 -18.35 3.95
C ARG A 144 17.69 -16.85 3.81
N PRO A 145 18.75 -16.02 3.73
CA PRO A 145 18.59 -14.60 3.47
C PRO A 145 18.14 -14.42 2.02
N ILE A 146 17.02 -13.72 1.83
CA ILE A 146 16.49 -13.32 0.53
C ILE A 146 16.53 -11.79 0.47
N ALA A 147 17.02 -11.26 -0.65
CA ALA A 147 17.23 -9.83 -0.81
C ALA A 147 15.89 -9.07 -0.81
N ILE A 148 15.83 -8.01 -0.02
CA ILE A 148 14.72 -7.05 0.03
C ILE A 148 15.31 -5.70 -0.33
N HIS A 149 14.81 -5.12 -1.42
CA HIS A 149 15.29 -3.85 -1.94
C HIS A 149 14.43 -2.71 -1.39
N THR A 150 15.06 -1.58 -1.08
CA THR A 150 14.37 -0.40 -0.59
C THR A 150 14.92 0.85 -1.25
N VAL A 151 14.22 1.96 -1.10
CA VAL A 151 14.64 3.32 -1.45
C VAL A 151 14.25 4.24 -0.29
N ASP A 152 14.96 5.36 -0.12
CA ASP A 152 14.69 6.33 0.95
C ASP A 152 13.20 6.68 1.04
N ASP A 153 12.62 6.56 2.25
CA ASP A 153 11.18 6.63 2.50
C ASP A 153 10.55 7.95 2.00
N ASN A 154 11.25 9.08 2.19
CA ASN A 154 10.75 10.40 1.79
C ASN A 154 10.69 10.58 0.27
N THR A 155 11.43 9.76 -0.47
CA THR A 155 11.48 9.80 -1.94
C THR A 155 10.87 8.54 -2.57
N ASP A 156 10.21 7.70 -1.76
CA ASP A 156 9.52 6.50 -2.22
C ASP A 156 8.10 6.83 -2.74
N TYR A 157 8.02 7.47 -3.90
CA TYR A 157 6.74 7.75 -4.58
C TYR A 157 6.03 6.50 -5.12
N LEU A 158 6.57 5.29 -4.92
CA LEU A 158 6.02 4.04 -5.42
C LEU A 158 5.37 3.23 -4.29
N GLY A 159 6.10 3.00 -3.19
CA GLY A 159 5.64 2.18 -2.06
C GLY A 159 4.93 2.98 -0.97
N ASN A 160 5.26 4.26 -0.81
CA ASN A 160 4.73 5.12 0.24
C ASN A 160 3.73 6.13 -0.34
N ALA A 161 2.43 5.88 -0.09
CA ALA A 161 1.33 6.75 -0.54
C ALA A 161 1.37 8.16 0.08
N ASN A 162 2.14 8.32 1.15
CA ASN A 162 2.32 9.56 1.90
C ASN A 162 3.76 10.10 1.77
N ALA A 163 4.52 9.66 0.75
CA ALA A 163 5.86 10.19 0.47
C ALA A 163 5.82 11.72 0.32
N TYR A 164 6.91 12.39 0.70
CA TYR A 164 6.96 13.86 0.71
C TYR A 164 6.68 14.45 -0.68
N CYS A 165 5.51 15.09 -0.82
CA CYS A 165 4.99 15.55 -2.08
C CYS A 165 4.22 16.88 -1.92
N PRO A 166 4.89 18.04 -2.11
CA PRO A 166 4.25 19.35 -1.95
C PRO A 166 2.96 19.54 -2.77
N ARG A 167 2.89 18.93 -3.97
CA ARG A 167 1.68 18.93 -4.80
C ARG A 167 0.52 18.18 -4.14
N GLN A 168 0.77 17.02 -3.54
CA GLN A 168 -0.25 16.23 -2.83
C GLN A 168 -0.81 17.03 -1.65
N ASP A 169 0.08 17.60 -0.82
CA ASP A 169 -0.31 18.43 0.33
C ASP A 169 -1.17 19.64 -0.11
N ALA A 170 -0.76 20.30 -1.19
CA ALA A 170 -1.50 21.44 -1.73
C ALA A 170 -2.86 21.06 -2.32
N LEU A 171 -2.97 19.90 -2.99
CA LEU A 171 -4.23 19.38 -3.51
C LEU A 171 -5.17 18.98 -2.38
N TRP A 172 -4.67 18.26 -1.37
CA TRP A 172 -5.47 17.89 -0.21
C TRP A 172 -5.94 19.11 0.56
N LYS A 173 -5.06 20.09 0.79
CA LYS A 173 -5.46 21.36 1.41
C LYS A 173 -6.57 22.07 0.63
N LEU A 174 -6.46 22.11 -0.70
CA LEU A 174 -7.48 22.73 -1.55
C LEU A 174 -8.82 22.00 -1.40
N ALA A 175 -8.82 20.66 -1.41
CA ALA A 175 -10.02 19.86 -1.18
C ALA A 175 -10.59 20.09 0.22
N TYR A 176 -9.76 20.03 1.26
CA TYR A 176 -10.15 20.24 2.66
C TYR A 176 -10.82 21.60 2.88
N ASP A 177 -10.25 22.66 2.32
CA ASP A 177 -10.74 24.03 2.50
C ASP A 177 -11.98 24.35 1.64
N ASN A 178 -12.25 23.60 0.56
CA ASN A 178 -13.21 24.02 -0.46
C ASN A 178 -14.29 22.99 -0.82
N CYS A 179 -14.01 21.69 -0.77
CA CYS A 179 -14.98 20.67 -1.18
C CYS A 179 -16.15 20.59 -0.18
N PRO A 180 -17.41 20.68 -0.67
CA PRO A 180 -18.60 20.52 0.16
C PRO A 180 -18.63 19.23 0.96
N GLU A 181 -18.10 18.14 0.41
CA GLU A 181 -18.12 16.80 1.01
C GLU A 181 -17.22 16.72 2.25
N VAL A 182 -16.02 17.31 2.18
CA VAL A 182 -15.11 17.42 3.33
C VAL A 182 -15.71 18.33 4.40
N LYS A 183 -16.26 19.49 3.99
CA LYS A 183 -16.95 20.41 4.91
C LYS A 183 -18.16 19.76 5.57
N ALA A 184 -18.90 18.93 4.84
CA ALA A 184 -20.04 18.21 5.39
C ALA A 184 -19.60 17.19 6.45
N LEU A 185 -18.52 16.44 6.20
CA LEU A 185 -17.94 15.52 7.18
C LEU A 185 -17.47 16.27 8.44
N ILE A 186 -16.76 17.39 8.27
CA ILE A 186 -16.26 18.20 9.39
C ILE A 186 -17.43 18.73 10.22
N ASN A 187 -18.44 19.31 9.58
CA ASN A 187 -19.56 19.97 10.28
C ASN A 187 -20.67 19.01 10.71
N GLU A 188 -20.56 17.71 10.41
CA GLU A 188 -21.53 16.71 10.85
C GLU A 188 -21.64 16.73 12.38
N PRO A 189 -22.86 16.78 12.97
CA PRO A 189 -23.03 16.87 14.42
C PRO A 189 -22.31 15.76 15.19
N GLY A 190 -22.26 14.55 14.63
CA GLY A 190 -21.53 13.41 15.20
C GLY A 190 -20.01 13.63 15.23
N THR A 191 -19.44 14.23 14.18
CA THR A 191 -18.01 14.58 14.11
C THR A 191 -17.67 15.65 15.14
N GLN A 192 -18.47 16.72 15.22
CA GLN A 192 -18.26 17.79 16.20
C GLN A 192 -18.39 17.29 17.64
N GLN A 193 -19.37 16.41 17.91
CA GLN A 193 -19.54 15.79 19.22
C GLN A 193 -18.36 14.89 19.61
N LEU A 194 -17.83 14.12 18.64
CA LEU A 194 -16.66 13.29 18.85
C LEU A 194 -15.43 14.13 19.21
N ILE A 195 -15.16 15.19 18.44
CA ILE A 195 -14.04 16.12 18.69
C ILE A 195 -14.14 16.72 20.09
N GLU A 196 -15.33 17.17 20.50
CA GLU A 196 -15.53 17.74 21.84
C GLU A 196 -15.34 16.69 22.94
N THR A 197 -15.78 15.45 22.73
CA THR A 197 -15.56 14.34 23.67
C THR A 197 -14.07 14.06 23.85
N LEU A 198 -13.32 13.99 22.75
CA LEU A 198 -11.86 13.80 22.79
C LEU A 198 -11.16 15.00 23.45
N ARG A 199 -11.62 16.22 23.16
CA ARG A 199 -11.09 17.43 23.81
C ARG A 199 -11.24 17.37 25.33
N GLN A 200 -12.39 16.93 25.83
CA GLN A 200 -12.62 16.79 27.26
C GLN A 200 -11.78 15.65 27.87
N ALA A 201 -11.51 14.59 27.09
CA ALA A 201 -10.77 13.43 27.53
C ALA A 201 -9.24 13.67 27.61
N VAL A 202 -8.65 14.28 26.58
CA VAL A 202 -7.19 14.41 26.43
C VAL A 202 -6.67 15.85 26.42
N ASN A 203 -7.57 16.84 26.62
CA ASN A 203 -7.26 18.27 26.66
C ASN A 203 -6.61 18.81 25.37
N ILE A 204 -6.97 18.25 24.21
CA ILE A 204 -6.50 18.66 22.89
C ILE A 204 -7.67 18.76 21.92
N THR A 205 -7.66 19.80 21.10
CA THR A 205 -8.62 19.92 19.99
C THR A 205 -7.98 19.36 18.72
N TYR A 206 -8.38 18.14 18.34
CA TYR A 206 -7.97 17.53 17.08
C TYR A 206 -8.68 18.19 15.90
N LYS A 207 -7.97 18.38 14.79
CA LYS A 207 -8.63 18.52 13.49
C LYS A 207 -9.11 17.15 13.04
N VAL A 208 -10.07 17.12 12.12
CA VAL A 208 -10.53 15.86 11.51
C VAL A 208 -9.36 15.10 10.88
N ASP A 209 -8.43 15.80 10.22
CA ASP A 209 -7.18 15.25 9.64
C ASP A 209 -6.22 14.63 10.65
N ASP A 210 -6.37 14.92 11.95
CA ASP A 210 -5.48 14.42 12.99
C ASP A 210 -6.13 13.30 13.81
N LEU A 211 -7.38 12.92 13.51
CA LEU A 211 -8.12 11.90 14.28
C LEU A 211 -7.54 10.48 14.09
N TRP A 212 -6.84 10.21 13.00
CA TRP A 212 -6.16 8.92 12.79
C TRP A 212 -5.13 8.63 13.87
N MET A 213 -4.47 9.66 14.43
CA MET A 213 -3.42 9.49 15.45
C MET A 213 -3.97 8.80 16.71
N ILE A 214 -5.08 9.33 17.25
CA ILE A 214 -5.70 8.75 18.44
C ILE A 214 -6.42 7.44 18.13
N HIS A 215 -6.97 7.31 16.91
CA HIS A 215 -7.58 6.06 16.46
C HIS A 215 -6.55 4.92 16.41
N ASP A 216 -5.36 5.14 15.83
CA ASP A 216 -4.29 4.15 15.71
C ASP A 216 -3.86 3.62 17.08
N VAL A 217 -3.57 4.54 18.01
CA VAL A 217 -3.14 4.18 19.37
C VAL A 217 -4.19 3.35 20.08
N LEU A 218 -5.44 3.83 20.14
CA LEU A 218 -6.52 3.13 20.84
C LEU A 218 -6.87 1.79 20.19
N PHE A 219 -6.77 1.69 18.86
CA PHE A 219 -6.95 0.43 18.15
C PHE A 219 -5.87 -0.58 18.57
N ILE A 220 -4.60 -0.17 18.59
CA ILE A 220 -3.47 -1.04 18.91
C ILE A 220 -3.49 -1.45 20.39
N GLU A 221 -3.76 -0.54 21.31
CA GLU A 221 -3.92 -0.86 22.74
C GLU A 221 -5.02 -1.90 22.95
N ASN A 222 -6.18 -1.72 22.31
CA ASN A 222 -7.31 -2.64 22.41
C ASN A 222 -6.98 -4.03 21.83
N VAL A 223 -6.34 -4.09 20.65
CA VAL A 223 -5.88 -5.35 20.02
C VAL A 223 -4.81 -6.06 20.85
N ASN A 224 -4.05 -5.32 21.66
CA ASN A 224 -3.07 -5.83 22.61
C ASN A 224 -3.66 -6.13 24.00
N LYS A 225 -4.98 -5.98 24.17
CA LYS A 225 -5.71 -6.24 25.42
C LYS A 225 -5.13 -5.44 26.60
N LEU A 226 -4.69 -4.21 26.31
CA LEU A 226 -4.26 -3.27 27.32
C LEU A 226 -5.48 -2.68 28.05
N GLU A 227 -5.25 -2.09 29.22
CA GLU A 227 -6.30 -1.44 30.00
C GLU A 227 -6.66 -0.11 29.33
N MET A 228 -7.86 -0.06 28.74
CA MET A 228 -8.33 1.14 28.05
C MET A 228 -8.66 2.27 29.03
N PRO A 229 -8.43 3.54 28.64
CA PRO A 229 -8.75 4.67 29.50
C PRO A 229 -10.26 4.77 29.76
N LYS A 230 -10.65 5.35 30.90
CA LYS A 230 -12.07 5.38 31.35
C LYS A 230 -13.05 6.06 30.39
N TRP A 231 -12.56 6.95 29.53
CA TRP A 231 -13.35 7.66 28.53
C TRP A 231 -13.49 6.87 27.22
N TRP A 232 -12.72 5.79 27.05
CA TRP A 232 -12.83 4.91 25.89
C TRP A 232 -14.14 4.12 25.94
N SER A 233 -14.74 3.90 24.78
CA SER A 233 -15.86 2.98 24.58
C SER A 233 -15.86 2.45 23.16
N GLN A 234 -16.53 1.32 22.93
CA GLN A 234 -16.69 0.77 21.57
C GLN A 234 -17.38 1.78 20.64
N GLN A 235 -18.41 2.49 21.12
CA GLN A 235 -19.10 3.51 20.34
C GLN A 235 -18.17 4.68 19.94
N LEU A 236 -17.26 5.09 20.82
CA LEU A 236 -16.24 6.09 20.49
C LEU A 236 -15.32 5.59 19.37
N MET A 237 -14.85 4.34 19.47
CA MET A 237 -14.00 3.72 18.45
C MET A 237 -14.71 3.56 17.11
N ASP A 238 -15.98 3.16 17.11
CA ASP A 238 -16.77 3.01 15.89
C ASP A 238 -16.94 4.36 15.19
N ASN A 239 -17.21 5.42 15.95
CA ASN A 239 -17.32 6.78 15.42
C ASN A 239 -15.98 7.30 14.88
N LEU A 240 -14.88 7.10 15.61
CA LEU A 240 -13.53 7.43 15.16
C LEU A 240 -13.20 6.71 13.85
N THR A 241 -13.44 5.40 13.81
CA THR A 241 -13.19 4.56 12.63
C THR A 241 -14.00 5.08 11.44
N LYS A 242 -15.30 5.33 11.61
CA LYS A 242 -16.17 5.84 10.55
C LYS A 242 -15.67 7.16 9.96
N ILE A 243 -15.25 8.11 10.81
CA ILE A 243 -14.78 9.42 10.35
C ILE A 243 -13.42 9.28 9.67
N ASN A 244 -12.51 8.51 10.25
CA ASN A 244 -11.18 8.28 9.68
C ASN A 244 -11.27 7.65 8.29
N ASN A 245 -12.09 6.61 8.15
CA ASN A 245 -12.28 5.92 6.87
C ASN A 245 -12.79 6.87 5.78
N ARG A 246 -13.82 7.67 6.08
CA ARG A 246 -14.40 8.62 5.12
C ARG A 246 -13.41 9.70 4.72
N LEU A 247 -12.55 10.12 5.63
CA LEU A 247 -11.54 11.13 5.34
C LEU A 247 -10.48 10.60 4.40
N GLU A 248 -10.07 9.35 4.58
CA GLU A 248 -9.06 8.74 3.72
C GLU A 248 -9.59 8.26 2.38
N ASP A 249 -10.87 7.88 2.30
CA ASP A 249 -11.58 7.80 1.01
C ASP A 249 -11.42 9.11 0.24
N MET A 250 -11.64 10.25 0.90
CA MET A 250 -11.50 11.56 0.28
C MET A 250 -10.03 11.88 -0.06
N GLN A 251 -9.05 11.45 0.74
CA GLN A 251 -7.62 11.61 0.42
C GLN A 251 -7.19 10.75 -0.79
N ASP A 252 -7.88 9.64 -1.04
CA ASP A 252 -7.76 8.84 -2.27
C ASP A 252 -8.61 9.40 -3.42
N GLY A 253 -9.27 10.54 -3.23
CA GLY A 253 -10.11 11.21 -4.22
C GLY A 253 -11.51 10.62 -4.38
N ILE A 254 -11.89 9.64 -3.56
CA ILE A 254 -13.20 8.99 -3.58
C ILE A 254 -14.24 9.96 -3.01
N GLY A 255 -15.35 10.12 -3.73
CA GLY A 255 -16.47 10.96 -3.30
C GLY A 255 -16.20 12.47 -3.34
N LEU A 256 -15.06 12.93 -3.87
CA LEU A 256 -14.77 14.35 -4.03
C LEU A 256 -15.27 14.89 -5.37
N SER A 257 -16.04 15.97 -5.33
CA SER A 257 -16.40 16.71 -6.54
C SER A 257 -15.21 17.50 -7.10
N PRO A 258 -15.10 17.65 -8.44
CA PRO A 258 -14.10 18.53 -9.04
C PRO A 258 -14.22 19.98 -8.54
N PHE A 259 -13.10 20.65 -8.34
CA PHE A 259 -13.06 22.05 -7.91
C PHE A 259 -12.05 22.84 -8.74
N ASN A 260 -12.44 24.01 -9.25
CA ASN A 260 -11.58 24.89 -10.07
C ASN A 260 -10.85 24.16 -11.21
N GLY A 261 -11.54 23.22 -11.88
CA GLY A 261 -10.97 22.45 -13.00
C GLY A 261 -10.02 21.32 -12.57
N ILE A 262 -9.91 21.05 -11.27
CA ILE A 262 -9.13 19.94 -10.72
C ILE A 262 -10.08 18.79 -10.43
N ASP A 263 -9.78 17.63 -11.01
CA ASP A 263 -10.46 16.38 -10.71
C ASP A 263 -9.65 15.64 -9.63
N PHE A 264 -10.09 15.73 -8.37
CA PHE A 264 -9.40 15.10 -7.24
C PHE A 264 -9.43 13.57 -7.31
N SER A 265 -10.46 12.99 -7.94
CA SER A 265 -10.57 11.55 -8.16
C SER A 265 -9.49 10.99 -9.09
N VAL A 266 -8.76 11.87 -9.79
CA VAL A 266 -7.61 11.55 -10.64
C VAL A 266 -6.31 12.05 -10.02
N GLU A 267 -6.26 13.32 -9.59
CA GLU A 267 -5.01 13.96 -9.19
C GLU A 267 -4.44 13.44 -7.87
N LEU A 268 -5.28 13.11 -6.88
CA LEU A 268 -4.82 12.56 -5.60
C LEU A 268 -4.28 11.12 -5.74
N PRO A 269 -5.03 10.14 -6.27
CA PRO A 269 -4.53 8.78 -6.38
C PRO A 269 -3.35 8.64 -7.37
N LYS A 270 -3.24 9.54 -8.36
CA LYS A 270 -2.07 9.65 -9.25
C LYS A 270 -0.78 9.93 -8.49
N LEU A 271 -0.83 10.75 -7.44
CA LEU A 271 0.32 11.10 -6.60
C LEU A 271 0.60 10.05 -5.53
N ARG A 272 -0.45 9.44 -4.97
CA ARG A 272 -0.34 8.43 -3.91
C ARG A 272 0.22 7.10 -4.43
N VAL A 273 -0.38 6.52 -5.47
CA VAL A 273 -0.03 5.15 -5.93
C VAL A 273 0.00 5.00 -7.45
N GLY A 274 -0.16 6.10 -8.20
CA GLY A 274 -0.08 6.07 -9.66
C GLY A 274 1.22 5.45 -10.17
N ALA A 275 2.34 5.68 -9.48
CA ALA A 275 3.62 5.07 -9.81
C ALA A 275 3.62 3.55 -9.60
N LEU A 276 3.05 3.03 -8.51
CA LEU A 276 2.92 1.58 -8.26
C LEU A 276 2.08 0.90 -9.34
N THR A 277 0.90 1.45 -9.64
CA THR A 277 0.01 0.89 -10.66
C THR A 277 0.68 0.87 -12.03
N ASN A 278 1.50 1.89 -12.34
CA ASN A 278 2.27 1.94 -13.58
C ASN A 278 3.49 1.03 -13.58
N ASP A 279 4.13 0.81 -12.44
CA ASP A 279 5.23 -0.15 -12.30
C ASP A 279 4.70 -1.59 -12.53
N MET A 280 3.53 -1.91 -11.96
CA MET A 280 2.85 -3.18 -12.21
C MET A 280 2.49 -3.37 -13.69
N ARG A 281 1.95 -2.32 -14.33
CA ARG A 281 1.70 -2.34 -15.79
C ARG A 281 3.00 -2.54 -16.57
N MET A 282 4.07 -1.86 -16.18
CA MET A 282 5.37 -1.91 -16.84
C MET A 282 5.95 -3.32 -16.81
N HIS A 283 5.92 -4.01 -15.66
CA HIS A 283 6.36 -5.40 -15.59
C HIS A 283 5.53 -6.34 -16.46
N MET A 284 4.20 -6.18 -16.49
CA MET A 284 3.35 -6.97 -17.39
C MET A 284 3.72 -6.75 -18.86
N ASN A 285 3.90 -5.50 -19.26
CA ASN A 285 4.25 -5.16 -20.63
C ASN A 285 5.64 -5.67 -21.02
N LEU A 286 6.65 -5.51 -20.14
CA LEU A 286 7.98 -6.05 -20.37
C LEU A 286 7.97 -7.58 -20.43
N LYS A 287 7.19 -8.25 -19.59
CA LYS A 287 7.04 -9.72 -19.60
C LYS A 287 6.54 -10.21 -20.95
N LEU A 288 5.51 -9.56 -21.50
CA LEU A 288 4.95 -9.88 -22.82
C LEU A 288 5.94 -9.53 -23.95
N ALA A 289 6.57 -8.35 -23.89
CA ALA A 289 7.49 -7.89 -24.94
C ALA A 289 8.80 -8.70 -25.01
N CYS A 290 9.22 -9.29 -23.90
CA CYS A 290 10.46 -10.06 -23.83
C CYS A 290 10.33 -11.53 -24.27
N GLN A 291 9.12 -12.00 -24.59
CA GLN A 291 8.90 -13.36 -25.08
C GLN A 291 9.68 -13.61 -26.38
N GLY A 292 10.49 -14.66 -26.38
CA GLY A 292 11.38 -14.99 -27.50
C GLY A 292 12.62 -14.10 -27.65
N GLN A 293 12.84 -13.13 -26.75
CA GLN A 293 13.98 -12.22 -26.77
C GLN A 293 15.07 -12.65 -25.77
N THR A 294 16.34 -12.42 -26.12
CA THR A 294 17.51 -12.83 -25.31
C THR A 294 18.41 -11.66 -24.91
N THR A 295 17.92 -10.42 -25.03
CA THR A 295 18.66 -9.25 -24.51
C THR A 295 18.87 -9.39 -22.99
N ARG A 296 19.85 -8.69 -22.42
CA ARG A 296 20.12 -8.76 -20.96
C ARG A 296 18.87 -8.49 -20.12
N ASN A 297 18.10 -7.46 -20.47
CA ASN A 297 16.88 -7.10 -19.75
C ASN A 297 15.80 -8.18 -19.88
N CYS A 298 15.63 -8.73 -21.10
CA CYS A 298 14.68 -9.82 -21.32
C CYS A 298 15.12 -11.14 -20.68
N THR A 299 16.41 -11.38 -20.51
CA THR A 299 16.92 -12.56 -19.79
C THR A 299 16.52 -12.54 -18.31
N TRP A 300 16.48 -11.37 -17.68
CA TRP A 300 15.95 -11.22 -16.32
C TRP A 300 14.42 -11.34 -16.31
N MET A 301 13.73 -10.53 -17.12
CA MET A 301 12.27 -10.47 -17.15
C MET A 301 11.61 -11.81 -17.52
N ASN A 302 12.18 -12.57 -18.46
CA ASN A 302 11.64 -13.88 -18.84
C ASN A 302 11.69 -14.88 -17.68
N ARG A 303 12.67 -14.76 -16.78
CA ARG A 303 12.82 -15.65 -15.61
C ARG A 303 12.04 -15.15 -14.39
N LEU A 304 11.81 -13.84 -14.27
CA LEU A 304 11.02 -13.25 -13.20
C LEU A 304 9.59 -13.79 -13.24
N LYS A 305 9.12 -14.32 -12.11
CA LYS A 305 7.77 -14.89 -11.94
C LYS A 305 6.96 -14.15 -10.89
N TYR A 306 7.62 -13.63 -9.86
CA TYR A 306 6.99 -13.05 -8.69
C TYR A 306 7.69 -11.74 -8.32
N PHE A 307 6.91 -10.66 -8.27
CA PHE A 307 7.35 -9.36 -7.80
C PHE A 307 6.50 -8.96 -6.60
N ALA A 308 7.11 -8.55 -5.50
CA ALA A 308 6.35 -8.07 -4.36
C ALA A 308 6.77 -6.69 -3.85
N TYR A 309 5.78 -6.00 -3.29
CA TYR A 309 5.88 -4.69 -2.67
C TYR A 309 5.38 -4.81 -1.22
N SER A 310 6.30 -4.73 -0.25
CA SER A 310 5.99 -4.65 1.17
C SER A 310 5.78 -3.21 1.57
N ALA A 311 4.55 -2.85 1.91
CA ALA A 311 4.10 -1.47 2.03
C ALA A 311 3.05 -1.31 3.14
N HIS A 312 2.10 -0.39 2.94
CA HIS A 312 1.18 0.10 3.96
C HIS A 312 -0.28 -0.11 3.57
N ASP A 313 -1.17 0.13 4.52
CA ASP A 313 -2.63 0.11 4.36
C ASP A 313 -3.05 1.10 3.29
N GLU A 314 -2.54 2.32 3.36
CA GLU A 314 -2.81 3.40 2.42
C GLU A 314 -2.39 2.99 1.01
N THR A 315 -1.24 2.33 0.86
CA THR A 315 -0.77 1.83 -0.45
C THR A 315 -1.76 0.87 -1.08
N ILE A 316 -2.35 -0.05 -0.31
CA ILE A 316 -3.37 -0.99 -0.82
C ILE A 316 -4.69 -0.26 -1.06
N ALA A 317 -5.15 0.57 -0.13
CA ALA A 317 -6.41 1.30 -0.24
C ALA A 317 -6.42 2.18 -1.49
N SER A 318 -5.38 2.99 -1.68
CA SER A 318 -5.23 3.82 -2.87
C SER A 318 -5.08 2.98 -4.14
N PHE A 319 -4.39 1.82 -4.09
CA PHE A 319 -4.29 0.93 -5.25
C PHE A 319 -5.68 0.44 -5.68
N LEU A 320 -6.51 -0.01 -4.73
CA LEU A 320 -7.90 -0.40 -4.99
C LEU A 320 -8.74 0.80 -5.48
N ALA A 321 -8.46 2.02 -5.01
CA ALA A 321 -9.07 3.25 -5.52
C ALA A 321 -8.72 3.49 -7.00
N THR A 322 -7.46 3.32 -7.41
CA THR A 322 -7.08 3.42 -8.84
C THR A 322 -7.73 2.35 -9.73
N MET A 323 -8.12 1.22 -9.14
CA MET A 323 -8.87 0.18 -9.85
C MET A 323 -10.39 0.46 -9.83
N GLY A 324 -10.85 1.44 -9.06
CA GLY A 324 -12.25 1.81 -8.91
C GLY A 324 -13.07 0.81 -8.11
N ILE A 325 -12.43 0.07 -7.18
CA ILE A 325 -13.05 -1.06 -6.44
C ILE A 325 -12.79 -1.01 -4.93
N LYS A 326 -12.30 0.12 -4.39
CA LYS A 326 -12.03 0.24 -2.95
C LYS A 326 -13.28 -0.11 -2.13
N ASP A 327 -14.41 0.52 -2.43
CA ASP A 327 -15.64 0.34 -1.67
C ASP A 327 -16.24 -1.07 -1.81
N ASP A 328 -15.97 -1.75 -2.93
CA ASP A 328 -16.44 -3.13 -3.15
C ASP A 328 -15.62 -4.17 -2.37
N VAL A 329 -14.33 -3.89 -2.13
CA VAL A 329 -13.37 -4.84 -1.54
C VAL A 329 -13.09 -4.55 -0.06
N VAL A 330 -12.98 -3.27 0.29
CA VAL A 330 -12.74 -2.76 1.65
C VAL A 330 -13.77 -1.65 1.92
N PRO A 331 -15.06 -1.99 2.10
CA PRO A 331 -16.15 -1.02 2.29
C PRO A 331 -16.00 -0.22 3.58
N ASP A 332 -15.50 -0.88 4.62
CA ASP A 332 -15.30 -0.29 5.95
C ASP A 332 -13.84 -0.49 6.36
N GLY A 333 -13.17 0.60 6.72
CA GLY A 333 -11.84 0.54 7.31
C GLY A 333 -10.70 0.66 6.31
N TYR A 334 -9.53 0.28 6.81
CA TYR A 334 -8.33 0.07 6.04
C TYR A 334 -8.11 -1.41 5.81
N PRO A 335 -7.35 -1.76 4.76
CA PRO A 335 -6.83 -3.11 4.59
C PRO A 335 -6.23 -3.61 5.91
N LEU A 336 -6.67 -4.77 6.41
CA LEU A 336 -6.22 -5.28 7.71
C LEU A 336 -4.71 -5.56 7.71
N TYR A 337 -4.11 -5.73 8.89
CA TYR A 337 -2.73 -6.20 8.98
C TYR A 337 -2.52 -7.46 8.15
N SER A 338 -1.36 -7.54 7.49
CA SER A 338 -0.99 -8.56 6.52
C SER A 338 -1.93 -8.75 5.33
N SER A 339 -2.90 -7.86 5.08
CA SER A 339 -3.69 -7.90 3.85
C SER A 339 -2.83 -7.73 2.60
N ALA A 340 -3.26 -8.27 1.46
CA ALA A 340 -2.52 -8.19 0.21
C ALA A 340 -3.43 -8.10 -1.01
N ALA A 341 -3.04 -7.31 -2.01
CA ALA A 341 -3.65 -7.28 -3.33
C ALA A 341 -2.68 -7.88 -4.36
N MET A 342 -3.17 -8.77 -5.23
CA MET A 342 -2.37 -9.48 -6.21
C MET A 342 -2.87 -9.21 -7.63
N VAL A 343 -1.95 -8.91 -8.55
CA VAL A 343 -2.17 -8.85 -9.99
C VAL A 343 -1.46 -10.03 -10.64
N GLU A 344 -2.24 -10.99 -11.13
CA GLU A 344 -1.73 -12.14 -11.88
C GLU A 344 -1.89 -11.88 -13.38
N LEU A 345 -0.82 -11.99 -14.16
CA LEU A 345 -0.82 -11.90 -15.63
C LEU A 345 -0.93 -13.30 -16.24
N TYR A 346 -1.92 -13.49 -17.09
CA TYR A 346 -2.16 -14.73 -17.84
C TYR A 346 -2.05 -14.50 -19.35
N GLN A 347 -1.80 -15.56 -20.10
CA GLN A 347 -2.01 -15.61 -21.56
C GLN A 347 -2.80 -16.85 -21.95
N ASP A 348 -3.70 -16.69 -22.92
CA ASP A 348 -4.34 -17.84 -23.57
C ASP A 348 -3.43 -18.51 -24.62
N LYS A 349 -3.93 -19.60 -25.22
CA LYS A 349 -3.23 -20.36 -26.27
C LYS A 349 -2.86 -19.54 -27.53
N THR A 350 -3.52 -18.40 -27.75
CA THR A 350 -3.23 -17.49 -28.87
C THR A 350 -2.19 -16.43 -28.50
N GLY A 351 -1.77 -16.39 -27.23
CA GLY A 351 -0.88 -15.37 -26.68
C GLY A 351 -1.61 -14.12 -26.22
N LYS A 352 -2.95 -14.09 -26.24
CA LYS A 352 -3.71 -12.92 -25.80
C LYS A 352 -3.61 -12.78 -24.27
N PRO A 353 -3.22 -11.60 -23.76
CA PRO A 353 -3.00 -11.39 -22.33
C PRO A 353 -4.28 -11.04 -21.56
N TYR A 354 -4.38 -11.57 -20.34
CA TYR A 354 -5.42 -11.29 -19.36
C TYR A 354 -4.80 -11.02 -18.00
N PHE A 355 -5.52 -10.33 -17.11
CA PHE A 355 -5.17 -10.25 -15.70
C PHE A 355 -6.27 -10.82 -14.80
N ARG A 356 -5.87 -11.28 -13.62
CA ARG A 356 -6.75 -11.56 -12.49
C ARG A 356 -6.30 -10.73 -11.29
N LEU A 357 -7.24 -10.05 -10.64
CA LEU A 357 -7.02 -9.40 -9.35
C LEU A 357 -7.52 -10.30 -8.22
N MET A 358 -6.71 -10.38 -7.18
CA MET A 358 -7.06 -11.10 -5.97
C MET A 358 -6.78 -10.28 -4.72
N TYR A 359 -7.47 -10.63 -3.66
CA TYR A 359 -7.31 -10.00 -2.36
C TYR A 359 -7.20 -11.05 -1.25
N HIS A 360 -6.20 -10.87 -0.40
CA HIS A 360 -6.09 -11.51 0.90
C HIS A 360 -6.50 -10.49 1.95
N GLN A 361 -7.63 -10.72 2.62
CA GLN A 361 -8.21 -9.74 3.54
C GLN A 361 -7.39 -9.58 4.83
N GLY A 362 -6.77 -10.65 5.32
CA GLY A 362 -5.98 -10.63 6.55
C GLY A 362 -5.76 -12.04 7.10
N ASP A 363 -4.91 -12.12 8.13
CA ASP A 363 -4.49 -13.39 8.73
C ASP A 363 -5.67 -14.23 9.27
N GLN A 364 -5.59 -15.55 9.07
CA GLN A 364 -6.56 -16.55 9.54
C GLN A 364 -8.01 -16.40 9.03
N LEU A 365 -8.22 -15.69 7.92
CA LEU A 365 -9.51 -15.64 7.22
C LEU A 365 -9.58 -16.67 6.09
N GLU A 366 -10.73 -17.31 5.92
CA GLU A 366 -10.96 -18.37 4.93
C GLU A 366 -12.12 -17.99 3.97
N PRO A 367 -11.94 -18.18 2.64
CA PRO A 367 -10.71 -18.63 1.98
C PRO A 367 -9.59 -17.56 2.07
N PRO A 368 -8.30 -17.96 2.02
CA PRO A 368 -7.19 -17.02 2.18
C PRO A 368 -7.10 -15.99 1.04
N PHE A 369 -7.67 -16.29 -0.13
CA PHE A 369 -7.66 -15.39 -1.28
C PHE A 369 -9.02 -15.37 -1.97
N GLU A 370 -9.54 -14.19 -2.28
CA GLU A 370 -10.72 -13.98 -3.11
C GLU A 370 -10.35 -13.34 -4.45
N THR A 371 -10.98 -13.80 -5.54
CA THR A 371 -10.91 -13.08 -6.83
C THR A 371 -11.83 -11.86 -6.81
N ILE A 372 -11.23 -10.68 -7.02
CA ILE A 372 -11.91 -9.38 -6.98
C ILE A 372 -11.99 -8.72 -8.37
N THR A 373 -11.52 -9.38 -9.42
CA THR A 373 -11.59 -8.90 -10.82
C THR A 373 -13.00 -8.47 -11.23
N LYS A 374 -14.02 -9.17 -10.73
CA LYS A 374 -15.44 -8.94 -11.04
C LYS A 374 -15.92 -7.51 -10.74
N TYR A 375 -15.30 -6.83 -9.76
CA TYR A 375 -15.66 -5.47 -9.37
C TYR A 375 -15.05 -4.42 -10.33
N VAL A 376 -13.99 -4.76 -11.06
CA VAL A 376 -13.31 -3.80 -11.94
C VAL A 376 -14.19 -3.47 -13.14
N LYS A 377 -14.54 -2.18 -13.27
CA LYS A 377 -15.31 -1.68 -14.41
C LYS A 377 -14.60 -1.98 -15.73
N GLY A 378 -15.31 -2.64 -16.64
CA GLY A 378 -14.79 -3.07 -17.94
C GLY A 378 -14.40 -4.56 -18.00
N CYS A 379 -14.41 -5.28 -16.87
CA CYS A 379 -14.07 -6.70 -16.81
C CYS A 379 -15.27 -7.66 -16.97
N GLY A 380 -16.49 -7.14 -17.08
CA GLY A 380 -17.68 -7.94 -17.40
C GLY A 380 -18.07 -8.97 -16.32
N GLY A 381 -17.56 -8.85 -15.10
CA GLY A 381 -17.93 -9.68 -13.95
C GLY A 381 -17.22 -11.04 -13.84
N GLY A 382 -16.25 -11.33 -14.71
CA GLY A 382 -15.49 -12.59 -14.67
C GLY A 382 -14.25 -12.54 -13.77
N ASP A 383 -13.65 -13.72 -13.54
CA ASP A 383 -12.40 -13.85 -12.76
C ASP A 383 -11.16 -13.34 -13.51
N PHE A 384 -11.23 -13.30 -14.84
CA PHE A 384 -10.18 -12.83 -15.73
C PHE A 384 -10.67 -11.66 -16.57
N CYS A 385 -9.77 -10.72 -16.84
CA CYS A 385 -10.08 -9.51 -17.58
C CYS A 385 -9.00 -9.19 -18.61
N ASP A 386 -9.38 -8.55 -19.72
CA ASP A 386 -8.43 -8.13 -20.73
C ASP A 386 -7.41 -7.14 -20.13
N VAL A 387 -6.11 -7.39 -20.32
CA VAL A 387 -5.05 -6.55 -19.73
C VAL A 387 -5.15 -5.08 -20.15
N ASP A 388 -5.81 -4.79 -21.28
CA ASP A 388 -6.05 -3.42 -21.72
C ASP A 388 -6.95 -2.62 -20.77
N VAL A 389 -7.79 -3.28 -19.96
CA VAL A 389 -8.56 -2.59 -18.90
C VAL A 389 -7.62 -2.09 -17.80
N PHE A 390 -6.68 -2.93 -17.34
CA PHE A 390 -5.66 -2.52 -16.36
C PHE A 390 -4.76 -1.42 -16.94
N ARG A 391 -4.34 -1.55 -18.22
CA ARG A 391 -3.51 -0.53 -18.88
C ARG A 391 -4.19 0.83 -18.92
N LYS A 392 -5.50 0.87 -19.23
CA LYS A 392 -6.28 2.12 -19.23
C LYS A 392 -6.35 2.77 -17.85
N GLN A 393 -6.55 1.98 -16.79
CA GLN A 393 -6.53 2.50 -15.42
C GLN A 393 -5.13 3.05 -15.08
N ALA A 394 -4.09 2.27 -15.32
CA ALA A 394 -2.71 2.71 -15.11
C ALA A 394 -2.38 4.00 -15.90
N ASP A 395 -2.81 4.13 -17.16
CA ASP A 395 -2.58 5.33 -17.97
C ASP A 395 -3.29 6.57 -17.40
N LEU A 396 -4.51 6.41 -16.87
CA LEU A 396 -5.26 7.50 -16.23
C LEU A 396 -4.51 8.09 -15.02
N TYR A 397 -3.90 7.22 -14.21
CA TYR A 397 -3.18 7.59 -12.99
C TYR A 397 -1.66 7.66 -13.17
N ASN A 398 -1.15 7.76 -14.41
CA ASN A 398 0.29 7.80 -14.64
C ASN A 398 0.90 9.15 -14.22
N PRO A 399 1.82 9.17 -13.22
CA PRO A 399 2.45 10.41 -12.78
C PRO A 399 3.60 10.86 -13.71
N GLY A 400 4.02 10.02 -14.65
CA GLY A 400 5.27 10.22 -15.40
C GLY A 400 6.46 10.18 -14.46
N ASP A 401 7.19 11.28 -14.37
CA ASP A 401 8.23 11.46 -13.35
C ASP A 401 7.57 11.95 -12.06
N ALA A 402 7.27 11.03 -11.15
CA ALA A 402 6.56 11.32 -9.90
C ALA A 402 7.27 12.38 -9.05
N ALA A 403 8.61 12.32 -8.97
CA ALA A 403 9.39 13.30 -8.23
C ALA A 403 9.22 14.71 -8.81
N LYS A 404 9.30 14.87 -10.14
CA LYS A 404 9.04 16.15 -10.80
C LYS A 404 7.59 16.60 -10.65
N LEU A 405 6.63 15.68 -10.75
CA LEU A 405 5.21 16.00 -10.59
C LEU A 405 4.92 16.50 -9.17
N CYS A 406 5.51 15.89 -8.15
CA CYS A 406 5.36 16.30 -6.75
C CYS A 406 5.83 17.72 -6.47
N GLN A 407 6.81 18.23 -7.23
CA GLN A 407 7.30 19.61 -7.12
C GLN A 407 6.49 20.61 -7.95
N ASN A 408 5.58 20.14 -8.81
CA ASN A 408 4.82 21.00 -9.72
C ASN A 408 3.58 21.59 -9.04
N LEU A 409 3.64 22.87 -8.65
CA LEU A 409 2.54 23.63 -8.06
C LEU A 409 1.85 24.61 -9.02
N SER A 410 2.06 24.48 -10.33
CA SER A 410 1.51 25.42 -11.34
C SER A 410 -0.02 25.51 -11.32
N PHE A 411 -0.72 24.47 -10.87
CA PHE A 411 -2.18 24.47 -10.72
C PHE A 411 -2.70 25.51 -9.72
N LEU A 412 -1.85 25.94 -8.78
CA LEU A 412 -2.18 27.02 -7.84
C LEU A 412 -2.09 28.40 -8.50
N GLN A 413 -1.42 28.57 -9.64
CA GLN A 413 -1.18 29.90 -10.24
C GLN A 413 -2.45 30.54 -10.85
N GLY A 414 -3.56 29.81 -10.92
CA GLY A 414 -4.91 30.34 -11.21
C GLY A 414 -5.79 30.55 -9.97
N SER A 415 -5.29 30.19 -8.78
CA SER A 415 -5.95 30.33 -7.48
C SER A 415 -5.20 31.39 -6.68
N THR A 416 -5.89 32.37 -6.09
CA THR A 416 -5.26 33.41 -5.26
C THR A 416 -4.68 32.90 -3.92
N ALA A 417 -4.44 31.59 -3.79
CA ALA A 417 -3.86 30.97 -2.61
C ALA A 417 -2.33 30.91 -2.74
N GLN A 418 -1.61 31.60 -1.85
CA GLN A 418 -0.16 31.43 -1.73
C GLN A 418 0.18 29.97 -1.40
N PRO A 419 1.24 29.40 -2.01
CA PRO A 419 1.73 28.08 -1.60
C PRO A 419 2.10 28.10 -0.12
N PRO A 420 1.80 27.04 0.64
CA PRO A 420 2.16 26.97 2.05
C PRO A 420 3.69 27.03 2.17
N GLN A 421 4.18 27.83 3.11
CA GLN A 421 5.57 27.73 3.52
C GLN A 421 5.81 26.36 4.16
N PRO A 422 7.01 25.77 3.99
CA PRO A 422 7.34 24.51 4.64
C PRO A 422 7.14 24.67 6.15
N THR A 423 6.14 23.99 6.69
CA THR A 423 6.02 23.75 8.11
C THR A 423 7.14 22.78 8.46
N THR A 424 8.29 23.31 8.87
CA THR A 424 9.19 22.55 9.71
C THR A 424 8.38 22.19 10.96
N THR A 425 7.95 20.94 11.06
CA THR A 425 7.61 20.32 12.34
C THR A 425 8.88 20.38 13.18
N LYS A 426 9.05 21.50 13.90
CA LYS A 426 9.93 21.55 15.05
C LYS A 426 9.30 20.61 16.05
N THR A 427 9.83 19.40 16.12
CA THR A 427 9.79 18.60 17.33
C THR A 427 10.24 19.52 18.47
N SER A 428 9.30 19.90 19.33
CA SER A 428 9.60 20.64 20.54
C SER A 428 10.23 19.69 21.55
N SER A 429 11.48 19.29 21.31
CA SER A 429 12.33 18.73 22.36
C SER A 429 12.82 19.90 23.21
N GLY A 430 11.98 20.37 24.12
CA GLY A 430 12.37 21.30 25.18
C GLY A 430 13.16 20.56 26.25
N PHE A 431 14.43 20.29 26.00
CA PHE A 431 15.42 20.05 27.06
C PHE A 431 16.55 21.06 26.91
N SER A 432 16.61 21.96 27.89
CA SER A 432 17.63 22.98 28.04
C SER A 432 18.98 22.33 28.33
N PHE A 433 19.95 22.47 27.43
CA PHE A 433 21.36 22.35 27.75
C PHE A 433 22.07 23.63 27.35
N GLY A 434 22.81 24.18 28.33
CA GLY A 434 23.41 25.49 28.31
C GLY A 434 24.43 25.70 27.20
N ILE A 435 24.46 26.97 26.78
CA ILE A 435 25.42 27.61 25.89
C ILE A 435 26.87 27.34 26.33
N LEU A 436 27.71 26.82 25.44
CA LEU A 436 29.13 27.17 25.38
C LEU A 436 29.68 27.06 23.94
N THR A 437 29.69 28.20 23.25
CA THR A 437 30.73 28.76 22.35
C THR A 437 31.45 27.89 21.29
N LEU A 438 31.17 28.28 20.02
CA LEU A 438 32.06 28.72 18.93
C LEU A 438 33.34 27.93 18.50
N LEU A 439 33.49 27.86 17.17
CA LEU A 439 34.68 27.55 16.33
C LEU A 439 34.93 26.03 16.13
N ALA A 440 35.09 25.45 14.94
CA ALA A 440 35.55 25.98 13.67
C ALA A 440 35.01 25.15 12.47
N PHE A 441 34.68 25.84 11.39
CA PHE A 441 34.61 25.29 10.03
C PHE A 441 36.03 25.17 9.45
N LEU A 442 36.18 24.29 8.45
CA LEU A 442 37.38 23.91 7.67
C LEU A 442 38.15 22.71 8.22
N HIS A 443 37.90 21.53 7.63
CA HIS A 443 38.90 20.70 6.93
C HIS A 443 38.31 19.32 6.59
N ALA A 444 37.94 19.08 5.33
CA ALA A 444 37.84 17.73 4.77
C ALA A 444 37.82 17.77 3.23
N GLN A 445 38.95 18.15 2.64
CA GLN A 445 39.43 17.51 1.41
C GLN A 445 40.64 16.66 1.82
N LEU A 446 40.78 15.49 1.20
CA LEU A 446 41.75 14.41 1.48
C LEU A 446 41.25 13.54 2.65
N LEU A 447 40.87 12.28 2.45
CA LEU A 447 41.69 11.20 1.89
C LEU A 447 40.82 10.09 1.25
N ARG A 448 41.51 9.40 0.34
CA ARG A 448 41.24 8.15 -0.39
C ARG A 448 40.33 7.12 0.26
#